data_AF-A0A925HWL4-F1
#
_entry.id   AF-A0A925HWL4-F1
#
_cell.length_a   1.000
_cell.length_b   1.000
_cell.length_c   1.000
_cell.angle_alpha   90.00
_cell.angle_beta   90.00
_cell.angle_gamma   90.00
#
_symmetry.space_group_name_H-M   'P 1'
#
loop_
_entity.id
_entity.type
_entity.pdbx_description
1 polymer ?
#
loop_
_entity_poly.entity_id
_entity_poly.type
_entity_poly.pdbx_seq_one_letter_code
_entity_poly.pdbx_strand_id
1 'polypeptide(L)'
;MKPTTKVINTPKISSFLKAFIAAFCFIIVLVSCAEKSGKISLDEARARTQVIPVSQGIRYQDSFTSARAQLRRLVTDSNFLGRKFNLPNAETFNRDAIALLLNVDSADGIRVYLAEDEKGLLKMVLVPVDKNGKDIITQLIGNNTAVRIPGISSAYARPGDGQVVENGQVCPPCEIGK
;
A
#
# COMPACT_ATOMS: atom_id res chain seq x y z
N MET A 1 -56.15 17.78 -48.50
CA MET A 1 -55.42 17.93 -47.22
C MET A 1 -53.95 17.72 -47.51
N LYS A 2 -53.11 18.76 -47.44
CA LYS A 2 -51.69 18.74 -47.85
C LYS A 2 -50.84 18.97 -46.59
N PRO A 3 -49.82 18.16 -46.29
CA PRO A 3 -49.06 18.30 -45.05
C PRO A 3 -48.03 19.43 -45.21
N THR A 4 -48.04 20.37 -44.26
CA THR A 4 -47.06 21.44 -44.14
C THR A 4 -45.86 20.95 -43.34
N THR A 5 -44.76 20.67 -44.02
CA THR A 5 -43.46 20.34 -43.42
C THR A 5 -42.84 21.63 -42.86
N LYS A 6 -42.69 21.72 -41.52
CA LYS A 6 -41.87 22.77 -40.89
C LYS A 6 -40.39 22.45 -41.11
N VAL A 7 -39.71 23.30 -41.86
CA VAL A 7 -38.25 23.30 -41.98
C VAL A 7 -37.67 23.86 -40.68
N ILE A 8 -37.01 23.02 -39.90
CA ILE A 8 -36.30 23.42 -38.68
C ILE A 8 -34.94 23.97 -39.11
N ASN A 9 -34.76 25.27 -38.94
CA ASN A 9 -33.52 25.98 -39.27
C ASN A 9 -32.48 25.69 -38.19
N THR A 10 -31.41 24.97 -38.53
CA THR A 10 -30.27 24.77 -37.63
C THR A 10 -29.38 26.02 -37.64
N PRO A 11 -29.03 26.60 -36.48
CA PRO A 11 -28.20 27.79 -36.43
C PRO A 11 -26.79 27.49 -36.96
N LYS A 12 -26.33 28.28 -37.94
CA LYS A 12 -24.96 28.24 -38.45
C LYS A 12 -23.99 28.76 -37.39
N ILE A 13 -23.45 27.84 -36.60
CA ILE A 13 -22.36 28.10 -35.64
C ILE A 13 -21.14 28.59 -36.44
N SER A 14 -20.67 29.80 -36.14
CA SER A 14 -19.57 30.45 -36.85
C SER A 14 -18.25 29.66 -36.69
N SER A 15 -17.39 29.72 -37.71
CA SER A 15 -16.10 29.01 -37.72
C SER A 15 -15.23 29.36 -36.51
N PHE A 16 -15.31 30.61 -36.06
CA PHE A 16 -14.64 31.10 -34.84
C PHE A 16 -15.11 30.39 -33.57
N LEU A 17 -16.41 30.12 -33.43
CA LEU A 17 -16.95 29.45 -32.26
C LEU A 17 -16.53 27.97 -32.21
N LYS A 18 -16.41 27.31 -33.38
CA LYS A 18 -15.87 25.94 -33.46
C LYS A 18 -14.39 25.88 -33.09
N ALA A 19 -13.59 26.84 -33.55
CA ALA A 19 -12.18 26.95 -33.19
C ALA A 19 -12.00 27.20 -31.68
N PHE A 20 -12.87 28.02 -31.08
CA PHE A 20 -12.83 28.31 -29.65
C PHE A 20 -13.20 27.08 -28.80
N ILE A 21 -14.23 26.33 -29.18
CA ILE A 21 -14.62 25.09 -28.49
C ILE A 21 -13.51 24.05 -28.61
N ALA A 22 -12.90 23.89 -29.79
CA ALA A 22 -11.81 22.94 -30.00
C ALA A 22 -10.57 23.30 -29.16
N ALA A 23 -10.19 24.58 -29.12
CA ALA A 23 -9.08 25.05 -28.29
C ALA A 23 -9.36 24.87 -26.79
N PHE A 24 -10.60 25.13 -26.35
CA PHE A 24 -11.01 24.93 -24.96
C PHE A 24 -10.99 23.45 -24.56
N CYS A 25 -11.51 22.56 -25.40
CA CYS A 25 -11.42 21.11 -25.18
C CYS A 25 -9.96 20.64 -25.13
N PHE A 26 -9.08 21.17 -25.98
CA PHE A 26 -7.66 20.82 -25.98
C PHE A 26 -6.95 21.26 -24.69
N ILE A 27 -7.28 22.45 -24.16
CA ILE A 27 -6.76 22.92 -22.86
C ILE A 27 -7.24 22.02 -21.72
N ILE A 28 -8.50 21.58 -21.72
CA ILE A 28 -9.03 20.66 -20.69
C ILE A 28 -8.28 19.31 -20.71
N VAL A 29 -7.99 18.77 -21.88
CA VAL A 29 -7.22 17.52 -22.01
C VAL A 29 -5.80 17.69 -21.46
N LEU A 30 -5.13 18.83 -21.74
CA LEU A 30 -3.80 19.10 -21.22
C LEU A 30 -3.78 19.28 -19.68
N VAL A 31 -4.80 19.93 -19.10
CA VAL A 31 -4.90 20.09 -17.64
C VAL A 31 -5.21 18.77 -16.94
N SER A 32 -5.93 17.85 -17.60
CA SER A 32 -6.22 16.51 -17.05
C SER A 32 -5.04 15.53 -17.10
N CYS A 33 -3.93 15.90 -17.76
CA CYS A 33 -2.68 15.13 -17.80
C CYS A 33 -1.60 15.66 -16.86
N ALA A 34 -1.90 16.67 -16.03
CA ALA A 34 -0.98 17.08 -14.98
C ALA A 34 -0.85 15.94 -13.95
N GLU A 35 0.29 15.25 -13.97
CA GLU A 35 0.66 14.25 -12.96
C GLU A 35 0.37 14.81 -11.57
N LYS A 36 -0.59 14.20 -10.87
CA LYS A 36 -0.75 14.41 -9.44
C LYS A 36 0.50 13.85 -8.78
N SER A 37 1.52 14.69 -8.59
CA SER A 37 2.58 14.50 -7.60
C SER A 37 2.01 14.65 -6.18
N GLY A 38 0.83 14.06 -5.94
CA GLY A 38 0.07 14.17 -4.73
C GLY A 38 0.79 13.43 -3.63
N LYS A 39 1.35 14.19 -2.68
CA LYS A 39 1.60 13.67 -1.34
C LYS A 39 0.32 12.96 -0.87
N ILE A 40 0.45 11.76 -0.31
CA ILE A 40 -0.67 11.07 0.35
C ILE A 40 -1.28 12.05 1.37
N SER A 41 -2.59 12.29 1.28
CA SER A 41 -3.28 13.23 2.16
C SER A 41 -3.12 12.78 3.61
N LEU A 42 -2.66 13.68 4.49
CA LEU A 42 -2.41 13.39 5.90
C LEU A 42 -3.47 14.09 6.77
N ASP A 43 -4.18 13.31 7.57
CA ASP A 43 -4.98 13.82 8.69
C ASP A 43 -4.11 13.84 9.95
N GLU A 44 -3.60 15.02 10.31
CA GLU A 44 -2.74 15.18 11.48
C GLU A 44 -3.45 14.83 12.80
N ALA A 45 -4.75 15.11 12.92
CA ALA A 45 -5.49 14.88 14.16
C ALA A 45 -5.61 13.38 14.43
N ARG A 46 -5.95 12.60 13.40
CA ARG A 46 -5.95 11.13 13.48
C ARG A 46 -4.56 10.58 13.72
N ALA A 47 -3.55 11.06 13.00
CA ALA A 47 -2.17 10.58 13.14
C ALA A 47 -1.63 10.79 14.56
N ARG A 48 -1.88 11.96 15.17
CA ARG A 48 -1.44 12.29 16.54
C ARG A 48 -1.92 11.29 17.60
N THR A 49 -3.02 10.57 17.36
CA THR A 49 -3.53 9.56 18.30
C THR A 49 -2.69 8.28 18.34
N GLN A 50 -1.86 8.04 17.32
CA GLN A 50 -1.05 6.82 17.15
C GLN A 50 0.46 7.08 17.29
N VAL A 51 0.88 8.35 17.35
CA VAL A 51 2.30 8.71 17.47
C VAL A 51 2.72 8.69 18.93
N ILE A 52 3.75 7.91 19.24
CA ILE A 52 4.40 7.88 20.56
C ILE A 52 5.76 8.58 20.52
N PRO A 53 6.25 9.12 21.65
CA PRO A 53 7.63 9.61 21.74
C PRO A 53 8.65 8.51 21.44
N VAL A 54 9.77 8.86 20.79
CA VAL A 54 10.85 7.91 20.45
C VAL A 54 11.37 7.18 21.69
N SER A 55 11.51 7.88 22.82
CA SER A 55 11.96 7.27 24.07
C SER A 55 11.01 6.17 24.57
N GLN A 56 9.71 6.27 24.29
CA GLN A 56 8.74 5.23 24.60
C GLN A 56 8.88 4.04 23.65
N GLY A 57 9.12 4.29 22.36
CA GLY A 57 9.45 3.25 21.38
C GLY A 57 10.70 2.45 21.76
N ILE A 58 11.77 3.13 22.19
CA ILE A 58 13.00 2.50 22.69
C ILE A 58 12.68 1.57 23.88
N ARG A 59 11.94 2.07 24.88
CA ARG A 59 11.54 1.25 26.04
C ARG A 59 10.75 0.01 25.64
N TYR A 60 9.84 0.11 24.67
CA TYR A 60 9.09 -1.04 24.16
C TYR A 60 9.99 -2.07 23.50
N GLN A 61 10.96 -1.62 22.69
CA GLN A 61 11.93 -2.50 22.06
C GLN A 61 12.84 -3.19 23.09
N ASP A 62 13.39 -2.45 24.05
CA ASP A 62 14.23 -2.99 25.12
C ASP A 62 13.49 -4.04 25.96
N SER A 63 12.21 -3.75 26.27
CA SER A 63 11.34 -4.68 27.00
C SER A 63 11.12 -5.97 26.21
N PHE A 64 10.83 -5.87 24.90
CA PHE A 64 10.62 -7.03 24.04
C PHE A 64 11.89 -7.87 23.89
N THR A 65 13.03 -7.26 23.59
CA THR A 65 14.31 -7.96 23.40
C THR A 65 14.76 -8.65 24.70
N SER A 66 14.56 -8.00 25.85
CA SER A 66 14.81 -8.57 27.18
C SER A 66 13.90 -9.75 27.48
N ALA A 67 12.59 -9.61 27.26
CA ALA A 67 11.61 -10.70 27.48
C ALA A 67 11.91 -11.90 26.57
N ARG A 68 12.26 -11.66 25.32
CA ARG A 68 12.69 -12.70 24.38
C ARG A 68 13.95 -13.43 24.85
N ALA A 69 14.94 -12.70 25.37
CA ALA A 69 16.15 -13.30 25.93
C ALA A 69 15.85 -14.15 27.18
N GLN A 70 14.91 -13.71 28.04
CA GLN A 70 14.46 -14.50 29.18
C GLN A 70 13.71 -15.76 28.76
N LEU A 71 12.80 -15.67 27.79
CA LEU A 71 12.06 -16.81 27.27
C LEU A 71 13.01 -17.91 26.76
N ARG A 72 14.07 -17.54 26.04
CA ARG A 72 15.10 -18.49 25.58
C ARG A 72 15.78 -19.26 26.72
N ARG A 73 15.89 -18.67 27.91
CA ARG A 73 16.48 -19.31 29.10
C ARG A 73 15.51 -20.24 29.81
N LEU A 74 14.21 -19.95 29.72
CA LEU A 74 13.16 -20.72 30.38
C LEU A 74 12.71 -21.95 29.58
N VAL A 75 12.94 -21.96 28.26
CA VAL A 75 12.54 -23.10 27.41
C VAL A 75 13.65 -24.14 27.35
N THR A 76 13.29 -25.37 27.75
CA THR A 76 14.17 -26.54 27.81
C THR A 76 14.75 -26.91 26.45
N ASP A 77 13.97 -26.77 25.37
CA ASP A 77 14.45 -26.83 23.98
C ASP A 77 14.47 -25.43 23.35
N SER A 78 15.47 -24.63 23.74
CA SER A 78 15.68 -23.29 23.17
C SER A 78 15.87 -23.30 21.64
N ASN A 79 16.28 -24.44 21.07
CA ASN A 79 16.40 -24.63 19.62
C ASN A 79 15.03 -24.84 18.94
N PHE A 80 14.01 -25.35 19.65
CA PHE A 80 12.65 -25.40 19.14
C PHE A 80 12.12 -23.99 18.86
N LEU A 81 12.26 -23.05 19.80
CA LEU A 81 11.83 -21.67 19.59
C LEU A 81 12.60 -20.97 18.47
N GLY A 82 13.92 -21.18 18.41
CA GLY A 82 14.74 -20.63 17.35
C GLY A 82 14.32 -21.10 15.95
N ARG A 83 14.02 -22.40 15.81
CA ARG A 83 13.65 -23.01 14.53
C ARG A 83 12.18 -22.80 14.14
N LYS A 84 11.25 -22.91 15.09
CA LYS A 84 9.80 -22.83 14.83
C LYS A 84 9.24 -21.43 14.77
N PHE A 85 9.80 -20.53 15.58
CA PHE A 85 9.27 -19.18 15.63
C PHE A 85 10.14 -18.20 14.85
N ASN A 86 11.46 -18.44 14.71
CA ASN A 86 12.44 -17.59 14.01
C ASN A 86 12.07 -16.08 14.00
N LEU A 87 11.59 -15.56 15.14
CA LEU A 87 10.92 -14.26 15.15
C LEU A 87 11.97 -13.20 14.81
N PRO A 88 11.80 -12.39 13.77
CA PRO A 88 12.70 -11.26 13.57
C PRO A 88 12.52 -10.27 14.72
N ASN A 89 13.60 -9.55 15.09
CA ASN A 89 13.46 -8.43 16.02
C ASN A 89 12.70 -7.27 15.38
N ALA A 90 12.88 -7.10 14.06
CA ALA A 90 12.19 -6.13 13.23
C ALA A 90 12.24 -6.61 11.75
N GLU A 91 11.26 -6.20 10.97
CA GLU A 91 11.27 -6.31 9.50
C GLU A 91 11.15 -4.91 8.89
N THR A 92 11.89 -4.66 7.82
CA THR A 92 11.77 -3.43 7.04
C THR A 92 11.05 -3.69 5.73
N PHE A 93 9.97 -2.95 5.50
CA PHE A 93 9.29 -2.90 4.21
C PHE A 93 9.75 -1.68 3.44
N ASN A 94 9.98 -1.82 2.12
CA ASN A 94 10.36 -0.68 1.31
C ASN A 94 9.20 0.33 1.22
N ARG A 95 9.55 1.60 1.04
CA ARG A 95 8.58 2.70 0.96
C ARG A 95 7.51 2.47 -0.11
N ASP A 96 7.88 1.90 -1.24
CA ASP A 96 6.99 1.76 -2.39
C ASP A 96 5.93 0.68 -2.17
N ALA A 97 6.25 -0.39 -1.42
CA ALA A 97 5.30 -1.41 -1.00
C ALA A 97 4.29 -0.84 0.00
N ILE A 98 4.71 0.05 0.90
CA ILE A 98 3.80 0.77 1.78
C ILE A 98 2.91 1.73 0.98
N ALA A 99 3.49 2.50 0.04
CA ALA A 99 2.74 3.40 -0.81
C ALA A 99 1.71 2.66 -1.69
N LEU A 100 2.07 1.48 -2.20
CA LEU A 100 1.18 0.60 -2.96
C LEU A 100 -0.09 0.26 -2.17
N LEU A 101 0.05 -0.12 -0.90
CA LEU A 101 -1.07 -0.43 -0.02
C LEU A 101 -1.93 0.80 0.28
N LEU A 102 -1.30 1.95 0.54
CA LEU A 102 -2.02 3.19 0.85
C LEU A 102 -2.75 3.80 -0.35
N ASN A 103 -2.36 3.43 -1.57
CA ASN A 103 -3.01 3.88 -2.81
C ASN A 103 -4.15 2.96 -3.28
N VAL A 104 -4.47 1.89 -2.54
CA VAL A 104 -5.65 1.08 -2.82
C VAL A 104 -6.92 1.90 -2.57
N ASP A 105 -7.90 1.81 -3.47
CA ASP A 105 -9.17 2.51 -3.32
C ASP A 105 -9.83 2.20 -1.98
N SER A 106 -10.21 3.26 -1.25
CA SER A 106 -10.80 3.19 0.09
C SER A 106 -9.88 2.68 1.21
N ALA A 107 -8.58 2.55 0.97
CA ALA A 107 -7.62 2.26 2.04
C ALA A 107 -7.58 3.41 3.07
N ASP A 108 -7.72 3.04 4.34
CA ASP A 108 -7.67 3.94 5.50
C ASP A 108 -6.58 3.55 6.51
N GLY A 109 -5.84 2.47 6.21
CA GLY A 109 -4.71 2.02 7.02
C GLY A 109 -4.06 0.74 6.48
N ILE A 110 -3.10 0.23 7.26
CA ILE A 110 -2.41 -1.04 7.01
C ILE A 110 -2.54 -1.90 8.26
N ARG A 111 -2.89 -3.17 8.09
CA ARG A 111 -2.81 -4.19 9.13
C ARG A 111 -1.58 -5.06 8.91
N VAL A 112 -0.92 -5.42 10.00
CA VAL A 112 0.22 -6.34 10.01
C VAL A 112 -0.21 -7.63 10.69
N TYR A 113 -0.14 -8.75 9.97
CA TYR A 113 -0.35 -10.09 10.50
C TYR A 113 0.99 -10.80 10.71
N LEU A 114 1.06 -11.62 11.75
CA LEU A 114 2.08 -12.65 11.87
C LEU A 114 1.55 -13.92 11.20
N ALA A 115 2.27 -14.44 10.21
CA ALA A 115 1.93 -15.64 9.46
C ALA A 115 3.11 -16.61 9.43
N GLU A 116 2.87 -17.88 9.14
CA GLU A 116 3.90 -18.91 8.91
C GLU A 116 3.95 -19.22 7.41
N ASP A 117 5.15 -19.21 6.83
CA ASP A 117 5.35 -19.59 5.43
C ASP A 117 5.40 -21.13 5.25
N GLU A 118 5.47 -21.59 4.00
CA GLU A 118 5.54 -23.02 3.68
C GLU A 118 6.78 -23.72 4.26
N LYS A 119 7.80 -22.97 4.67
CA LYS A 119 9.04 -23.47 5.28
C LYS A 119 8.98 -23.45 6.81
N GLY A 120 7.85 -23.04 7.38
CA GLY A 120 7.64 -22.94 8.82
C GLY A 120 8.30 -21.73 9.47
N LEU A 121 8.62 -20.70 8.68
CA LEU A 121 9.20 -19.45 9.17
C LEU A 121 8.11 -18.41 9.41
N LEU A 122 8.17 -17.71 10.54
CA LEU A 122 7.26 -16.60 10.80
C LEU A 122 7.62 -15.37 9.96
N LYS A 123 6.59 -14.72 9.40
CA LYS A 123 6.64 -13.58 8.50
C LYS A 123 5.65 -12.51 8.92
N MET A 124 5.97 -11.24 8.67
CA MET A 124 5.00 -10.16 8.72
C MET A 124 4.33 -9.97 7.36
N VAL A 125 3.00 -10.00 7.35
CA VAL A 125 2.17 -9.82 6.14
C VAL A 125 1.35 -8.54 6.28
N LEU A 126 1.49 -7.63 5.33
CA LEU A 126 0.83 -6.32 5.31
C LEU A 126 -0.37 -6.34 4.36
N VAL A 127 -1.50 -5.83 4.86
CA VAL A 127 -2.79 -5.82 4.14
C VAL A 127 -3.41 -4.42 4.27
N PRO A 128 -3.96 -3.83 3.18
CA PRO A 128 -4.68 -2.57 3.29
C PRO A 128 -6.05 -2.81 3.95
N VAL A 129 -6.47 -1.88 4.80
CA VAL A 129 -7.77 -1.96 5.49
C VAL A 129 -8.62 -0.75 5.18
N ASP A 130 -9.93 -0.92 5.13
CA ASP A 130 -10.90 0.16 4.97
C ASP A 130 -11.16 0.90 6.30
N LYS A 131 -11.94 1.99 6.23
CA LYS A 131 -12.33 2.81 7.39
C LYS A 131 -13.12 2.05 8.48
N ASN A 132 -13.67 0.88 8.16
CA ASN A 132 -14.39 0.02 9.10
C ASN A 132 -13.46 -1.03 9.73
N GLY A 133 -12.18 -1.03 9.36
CA GLY A 133 -11.21 -2.03 9.76
C GLY A 133 -11.38 -3.36 9.03
N LYS A 134 -12.01 -3.40 7.85
CA LYS A 134 -12.09 -4.61 7.03
C LYS A 134 -10.92 -4.67 6.05
N ASP A 135 -10.35 -5.86 5.88
CA ASP A 135 -9.28 -6.12 4.92
C ASP A 135 -9.79 -5.94 3.48
N ILE A 136 -9.01 -5.23 2.67
CA ILE A 136 -9.30 -5.00 1.26
C ILE A 136 -8.55 -6.04 0.44
N ILE A 137 -9.28 -7.02 -0.07
CA ILE A 137 -8.72 -8.09 -0.92
C ILE A 137 -8.80 -7.64 -2.38
N THR A 138 -7.67 -7.25 -2.95
CA THR A 138 -7.58 -6.76 -4.33
C THR A 138 -6.22 -7.09 -4.96
N GLN A 139 -6.12 -6.96 -6.27
CA GLN A 139 -4.83 -7.00 -6.97
C GLN A 139 -4.11 -5.67 -6.77
N LEU A 140 -2.90 -5.72 -6.20
CA LEU A 140 -2.07 -4.55 -5.92
C LEU A 140 -1.24 -4.12 -7.14
N ILE A 141 -0.63 -5.08 -7.83
CA ILE A 141 0.14 -4.89 -9.07
C ILE A 141 -0.55 -5.65 -10.20
N GLY A 142 -1.03 -4.89 -11.20
CA GLY A 142 -1.57 -5.44 -12.44
C GLY A 142 -0.50 -6.15 -13.28
N ASN A 143 -0.83 -7.28 -13.89
CA ASN A 143 0.09 -8.09 -14.72
C ASN A 143 0.53 -7.41 -16.04
N ASN A 144 0.29 -6.12 -16.25
CA ASN A 144 0.55 -5.45 -17.53
C ASN A 144 2.00 -5.01 -17.74
N THR A 145 2.90 -5.23 -16.77
CA THR A 145 4.35 -5.11 -17.00
C THR A 145 5.05 -5.94 -15.94
N ALA A 146 5.66 -7.05 -16.34
CA ALA A 146 6.58 -7.78 -15.49
C ALA A 146 7.80 -6.88 -15.21
N VAL A 147 7.79 -6.17 -14.09
CA VAL A 147 8.95 -5.38 -13.65
C VAL A 147 10.02 -6.38 -13.19
N ARG A 148 10.92 -6.74 -14.10
CA ARG A 148 12.06 -7.61 -13.82
C ARG A 148 13.13 -6.82 -13.06
N ILE A 149 13.05 -6.83 -11.74
CA ILE A 149 14.12 -6.30 -10.87
C ILE A 149 15.17 -7.40 -10.69
N PRO A 150 16.43 -7.21 -11.14
CA PRO A 150 17.49 -8.20 -10.94
C PRO A 150 17.68 -8.52 -9.45
N GLY A 151 17.58 -9.81 -9.08
CA GLY A 151 17.81 -10.28 -7.70
C GLY A 151 16.55 -10.44 -6.82
N ILE A 152 15.34 -10.14 -7.32
CA ILE A 152 14.09 -10.37 -6.61
C ILE A 152 13.31 -11.51 -7.30
N SER A 153 12.99 -12.58 -6.57
CA SER A 153 12.05 -13.60 -7.08
C SER A 153 10.71 -12.94 -7.30
N SER A 154 10.21 -12.98 -8.54
CA SER A 154 8.87 -12.54 -8.89
C SER A 154 7.84 -13.32 -8.06
N ALA A 155 7.17 -12.65 -7.12
CA ALA A 155 6.04 -13.20 -6.40
C ALA A 155 4.82 -13.20 -7.33
N TYR A 156 4.51 -14.34 -7.93
CA TYR A 156 3.31 -14.49 -8.74
C TYR A 156 2.13 -14.79 -7.82
N ALA A 157 1.35 -13.78 -7.46
CA ALA A 157 0.00 -14.03 -6.96
C ALA A 157 -0.87 -14.55 -8.12
N ARG A 158 -1.68 -15.58 -7.85
CA ARG A 158 -2.62 -16.09 -8.85
C ARG A 158 -3.64 -14.99 -9.20
N PRO A 159 -3.98 -14.81 -10.48
CA PRO A 159 -5.03 -13.88 -10.87
C PRO A 159 -6.35 -14.25 -10.15
N GLY A 160 -6.91 -13.30 -9.40
CA GLY A 160 -8.22 -13.45 -8.72
C GLY A 160 -8.17 -13.60 -7.20
N ASP A 161 -7.03 -13.98 -6.60
CA ASP A 161 -6.94 -14.25 -5.14
C ASP A 161 -6.59 -13.00 -4.31
N GLY A 162 -6.44 -11.85 -4.97
CA GLY A 162 -5.89 -10.64 -4.36
C GLY A 162 -4.38 -10.76 -4.07
N GLN A 163 -3.80 -9.69 -3.55
CA GLN A 163 -2.38 -9.57 -3.26
C GLN A 163 -2.17 -8.90 -1.91
N VAL A 164 -1.10 -9.31 -1.23
CA VAL A 164 -0.63 -8.76 0.05
C VAL A 164 0.85 -8.46 -0.06
N VAL A 165 1.37 -7.60 0.83
CA VAL A 165 2.81 -7.32 0.88
C VAL A 165 3.46 -8.21 1.94
N GLU A 166 4.46 -8.98 1.51
CA GLU A 166 5.31 -9.82 2.35
C GLU A 166 6.77 -9.60 1.90
N ASN A 167 7.72 -10.30 2.53
CA ASN A 167 9.16 -10.23 2.24
C ASN A 167 9.82 -8.94 2.75
N GLY A 168 9.49 -8.56 3.98
CA GLY A 168 10.25 -7.59 4.73
C GLY A 168 11.70 -8.04 4.90
N GLN A 169 12.65 -7.12 4.78
CA GLN A 169 14.05 -7.43 5.03
C GLN A 169 14.26 -7.63 6.52
N VAL A 170 14.61 -8.86 6.93
CA VAL A 170 15.03 -9.16 8.29
C VAL A 170 16.34 -8.46 8.54
N CYS A 171 16.35 -7.51 9.47
CA CYS A 171 17.54 -6.76 9.76
C CYS A 171 18.40 -7.44 10.86
N PRO A 172 19.75 -7.44 10.73
CA PRO A 172 20.64 -7.66 11.88
C PRO A 172 20.36 -6.56 12.93
N PRO A 173 20.65 -6.76 14.24
CA PRO A 173 19.91 -6.14 15.35
C PRO A 173 19.57 -4.67 15.10
N CYS A 174 18.34 -4.42 14.68
CA CYS A 174 17.81 -3.07 14.58
C CYS A 174 17.50 -2.58 15.97
N GLU A 175 18.10 -1.46 16.36
CA GLU A 175 17.80 -0.74 17.60
C GLU A 175 17.32 0.66 17.21
N ILE A 176 16.26 1.14 17.85
CA ILE A 176 15.75 2.49 17.66
C ILE A 176 16.74 3.45 18.33
N GLY A 177 17.52 4.19 17.54
CA GLY A 177 18.33 5.32 17.99
C GLY A 177 19.56 4.98 18.86
N LYS A 178 20.69 4.72 18.21
CA LYS A 178 22.01 4.92 18.82
C LYS A 178 22.55 6.30 18.45
#